data_AF-A0A022L5K2-F1
#
_entry.id   AF-A0A022L5K2-F1
#
_cell.length_a   1.000
_cell.length_b   1.000
_cell.length_c   1.000
_cell.angle_alpha   90.00
_cell.angle_beta   90.00
_cell.angle_gamma   90.00
#
_symmetry.space_group_name_H-M   'P 1'
#
loop_
_entity.id
_entity.type
_entity.pdbx_description
1 polymer ?
#
loop_
_entity_poly.entity_id
_entity_poly.type
_entity_poly.pdbx_seq_one_letter_code
_entity_poly.pdbx_strand_id
1 'polypeptide(L)' 'MKVIKCDRCRKRCRNDEGWNAVYEDGFVIGYLCPKCQTSEESLEAQVNDATLDYSKTFIDELGRHVSPVRMG' A
#
# COMPACT_ATOMS: atom_id res chain seq x y z
N MET A 1 14.88 12.21 -2.97
CA MET A 1 13.55 11.58 -2.78
C MET A 1 12.99 11.18 -4.14
N LYS A 2 12.70 9.89 -4.36
CA LYS A 2 11.99 9.43 -5.57
C LYS A 2 10.57 10.01 -5.53
N VAL A 3 10.16 10.69 -6.60
CA VAL A 3 8.80 11.24 -6.72
C VAL A 3 7.82 10.10 -6.97
N ILE A 4 6.94 9.82 -6.01
CA ILE A 4 5.84 8.86 -6.18
C ILE A 4 4.86 9.42 -7.21
N LYS A 5 4.48 8.60 -8.19
CA LYS A 5 3.50 8.94 -9.24
C LYS A 5 2.46 7.84 -9.32
N CYS A 6 1.23 8.23 -9.64
CA CYS A 6 0.16 7.28 -9.94
C CYS A 6 0.50 6.54 -11.23
N ASP A 7 0.38 5.22 -11.28
CA ASP A 7 0.69 4.47 -12.50
C ASP A 7 -0.36 4.66 -13.59
N ARG A 8 -1.63 4.88 -13.21
CA ARG A 8 -2.71 5.13 -14.18
C ARG A 8 -2.66 6.55 -14.76
N CYS A 9 -2.69 7.59 -13.92
CA CYS A 9 -2.79 8.98 -14.40
C CYS A 9 -1.48 9.78 -14.35
N ARG A 10 -0.38 9.19 -13.87
CA ARG A 10 0.94 9.83 -13.73
C ARG A 10 0.97 11.09 -12.86
N LYS A 11 -0.13 11.39 -12.15
CA LYS A 11 -0.21 12.47 -11.15
C LYS A 11 0.86 12.24 -10.10
N ARG A 12 1.54 13.31 -9.68
CA ARG A 12 2.54 13.25 -8.61
C ARG A 12 1.84 13.22 -7.25
N CYS A 13 2.30 12.35 -6.36
CA CYS A 13 1.88 12.35 -4.97
C CYS A 13 2.45 13.60 -4.28
N ARG A 14 1.57 14.45 -3.78
CA ARG A 14 1.92 15.65 -2.99
C ARG A 14 1.59 15.48 -1.51
N ASN A 15 0.61 14.62 -1.22
CA ASN A 15 0.21 14.15 0.09
C ASN A 15 -0.16 12.66 -0.12
N ASP A 16 0.34 11.78 0.74
CA ASP A 16 0.14 10.34 0.69
C ASP A 16 -1.26 9.90 1.16
N GLU A 17 -2.01 10.78 1.82
CA GLU A 17 -3.35 10.49 2.31
C GLU A 17 -4.28 9.98 1.18
N GLY A 18 -4.82 8.78 1.36
CA GLY A 18 -5.71 8.10 0.41
C GLY A 18 -5.03 7.52 -0.83
N TRP A 19 -3.70 7.49 -0.89
CA TRP A 19 -2.98 6.76 -1.94
C TRP A 19 -2.79 5.30 -1.57
N ASN A 20 -3.03 4.42 -2.53
CA ASN A 20 -2.81 2.99 -2.34
C ASN A 20 -1.47 2.61 -2.98
N ALA A 21 -0.67 1.85 -2.24
CA ALA A 21 0.45 1.10 -2.81
C ALA A 21 -0.08 -0.20 -3.41
N VAL A 22 0.41 -0.56 -4.59
CA VAL A 22 0.08 -1.82 -5.26
C VAL A 22 1.19 -2.81 -4.97
N TYR A 23 0.83 -3.95 -4.42
CA TYR A 23 1.76 -5.02 -4.06
C TYR A 23 1.58 -6.22 -5.00
N GLU A 24 2.69 -6.77 -5.49
CA GLU A 24 2.75 -8.03 -6.22
C GLU A 24 3.90 -8.85 -5.64
N ASP A 25 3.63 -10.10 -5.27
CA ASP A 25 4.59 -11.00 -4.57
C ASP A 25 5.25 -10.37 -3.31
N GLY A 26 4.53 -9.48 -2.62
CA GLY A 26 5.02 -8.76 -1.44
C GLY A 26 5.93 -7.55 -1.75
N PHE A 27 6.10 -7.21 -3.03
CA PHE A 27 6.86 -6.04 -3.47
C PHE A 27 5.93 -4.91 -3.90
N VAL A 28 6.25 -3.68 -3.53
CA VAL A 28 5.56 -2.50 -4.07
C VAL A 28 5.94 -2.33 -5.53
N ILE A 29 5.03 -2.65 -6.43
CA ILE A 29 5.21 -2.49 -7.87
C ILE A 29 4.69 -1.14 -8.38
N GLY A 30 3.87 -0.45 -7.59
CA GLY A 30 3.18 0.75 -8.06
C GLY A 30 2.41 1.52 -7.01
N TYR A 31 1.84 2.64 -7.44
CA TYR A 31 0.97 3.48 -6.61
C TYR A 31 -0.24 3.97 -7.38
N LEU A 32 -1.39 4.05 -6.72
CA LEU A 32 -2.63 4.57 -7.29
C LEU A 32 -3.17 5.73 -6.45
N CYS A 33 -3.45 6.84 -7.12
CA CYS A 33 -4.10 7.97 -6.47
C CYS A 33 -5.59 7.67 -6.21
N PRO A 34 -6.23 8.35 -5.23
CA PRO A 34 -7.62 8.06 -4.83
C PRO A 34 -8.63 8.22 -5.97
N LYS A 35 -8.31 9.00 -7.01
CA LYS A 35 -9.17 9.15 -8.20
C LYS A 35 -9.07 7.99 -9.18
N CYS A 36 -7.98 7.23 -9.13
CA CYS A 36 -7.70 6.15 -10.06
C CYS A 36 -7.93 4.77 -9.47
N GLN A 37 -8.19 4.67 -8.17
CA GLN A 37 -8.63 3.43 -7.52
C GLN A 37 -10.08 3.14 -7.91
N THR A 38 -10.40 1.87 -8.11
CA THR A 38 -11.79 1.41 -8.12
C THR A 38 -12.35 1.41 -6.70
N SER A 39 -13.69 1.38 -6.57
CA SER A 39 -14.34 1.30 -5.26
C SER A 39 -13.90 0.06 -4.48
N GLU A 40 -13.66 -1.06 -5.15
CA GLU A 40 -13.17 -2.31 -4.55
C GLU A 40 -11.73 -2.17 -4.05
N GLU A 41 -10.80 -1.69 -4.88
CA GLU A 41 -9.40 -1.42 -4.49
C GLU A 41 -9.31 -0.45 -3.30
N SER A 42 -10.22 0.53 -3.22
CA SER A 42 -10.30 1.47 -2.10
C SER A 42 -10.83 0.83 -0.82
N LEU A 43 -11.80 -0.08 -0.93
CA LEU A 43 -12.39 -0.79 0.21
C LEU A 43 -11.39 -1.80 0.79
N GLU A 44 -10.71 -2.55 -0.07
CA GLU A 44 -9.65 -3.48 0.34
C GLU A 44 -8.50 -2.75 1.05
N ALA A 45 -8.09 -1.59 0.55
CA ALA A 45 -7.04 -0.79 1.20
C ALA A 45 -7.47 -0.28 2.58
N GLN A 46 -8.72 0.16 2.75
CA GLN A 46 -9.24 0.58 4.05
C GLN A 46 -9.36 -0.59 5.04
N VAL A 47 -9.79 -1.77 4.57
CA VAL A 47 -9.83 -2.98 5.40
C VAL A 47 -8.42 -3.39 5.80
N ASN A 48 -7.46 -3.39 4.88
CA ASN A 48 -6.07 -3.69 5.17
C ASN A 48 -5.46 -2.67 6.13
N ASP A 49 -5.66 -1.37 5.93
CA ASP A 49 -5.18 -0.33 6.84
C ASP A 49 -5.73 -0.50 8.27
N ALA A 50 -7.03 -0.83 8.39
CA ALA A 50 -7.66 -1.08 9.68
C ALA A 50 -7.22 -2.40 10.36
N THR A 51 -6.69 -3.37 9.61
CA THR A 51 -6.33 -4.71 10.11
C THR A 51 -4.83 -4.96 10.22
N LEU A 52 -4.01 -4.20 9.48
CA LEU A 52 -2.56 -4.25 9.50
C LEU A 52 -2.02 -3.41 10.66
N ASP A 53 -1.40 -4.09 11.62
CA ASP A 53 -0.66 -3.42 12.69
C ASP A 53 0.80 -3.24 12.26
N TYR A 54 1.08 -2.16 11.52
CA TYR A 54 2.44 -1.81 11.06
C TYR A 54 3.44 -1.57 12.21
N SER A 55 2.96 -1.47 13.45
CA SER A 55 3.80 -1.38 14.63
C SER A 55 4.51 -2.71 14.98
N LYS A 56 4.02 -3.83 14.45
CA LYS A 56 4.54 -5.18 14.68
C LYS A 56 5.29 -5.76 13.49
N THR A 57 5.61 -4.93 12.50
CA THR A 57 6.36 -5.36 11.34
C THR A 57 7.78 -5.75 11.75
N PHE A 58 8.26 -6.90 11.29
CA PHE A 58 9.61 -7.37 11.55
C PHE A 58 10.30 -7.81 10.25
N ILE A 59 11.63 -7.78 10.27
CA ILE A 59 12.43 -8.32 9.18
C ILE A 59 12.74 -9.78 9.52
N ASP A 60 12.33 -10.71 8.66
CA ASP A 60 12.63 -12.13 8.86
C ASP A 60 14.09 -12.48 8.51
N GLU A 61 14.48 -13.73 8.74
CA GLU A 61 15.84 -14.22 8.46
C GLU A 61 16.23 -14.16 6.98
N LEU A 62 15.26 -13.99 6.09
CA LEU A 62 15.44 -13.83 4.65
C LEU A 62 15.45 -12.36 4.22
N GLY A 63 15.38 -11.42 5.17
CA GLY A 63 15.40 -9.98 4.90
C GLY A 63 14.07 -9.41 4.41
N ARG A 64 12.96 -10.15 4.54
CA ARG A 64 11.63 -9.70 4.11
C ARG A 64 10.94 -8.89 5.21
N HIS A 65 10.27 -7.81 4.83
CA HIS A 65 9.47 -7.01 5.74
C HIS A 65 8.09 -7.66 5.92
N VAL A 66 7.85 -8.28 7.08
CA VAL A 66 6.65 -9.06 7.35
C VAL A 66 5.75 -8.29 8.31
N SER A 67 4.61 -7.81 7.81
CA SER A 67 3.57 -7.20 8.65
C SER A 67 2.56 -8.27 9.06
N PRO A 68 2.40 -8.56 10.36
CA PRO A 68 1.39 -9.51 10.80
C PRO A 68 0.00 -8.93 10.56
N VAL A 69 -0.80 -9.64 9.77
CA VAL A 69 -2.24 -9.39 9.64
C VAL A 69 -2.96 -10.02 10.82
N ARG A 70 -3.89 -9.27 11.46
CA ARG A 70 -4.86 -9.89 12.38
C ARG A 70 -5.83 -10.71 11.55
N MET A 71 -5.63 -12.02 11.51
CA MET A 71 -6.65 -12.97 11.06
C MET A 71 -7.70 -13.05 12.17
N GLY A 72 -8.86 -12.43 11.91
CA GLY A 72 -10.04 -12.49 12.79
C GLY A 72 -10.66 -13.88 12.83
#